data_AF-A0A6N6PMP7-F1
#
_entry.id   AF-A0A6N6PMP7-F1
#
_cell.length_a   1.000
_cell.length_b   1.000
_cell.length_c   1.000
_cell.angle_alpha   90.00
_cell.angle_beta   90.00
_cell.angle_gamma   90.00
#
_symmetry.space_group_name_H-M   'P 1'
#
loop_
_entity.id
_entity.type
_entity.pdbx_description
1 polymer ?
#
loop_
_entity_poly.entity_id
_entity_poly.type
_entity_poly.pdbx_seq_one_letter_code
_entity_poly.pdbx_strand_id
1 'polypeptide(L)'
;MKIRKLAKTKVAAAPYEVWNAFIGLLANERYDDLAPEQRPAHLVFRYESEVQNGGHLQYFENRRGDHLDETIAALGILGATEQQEILRQAAVLWRRQLRPRIQTVEDFCDAALDGEYSDLDSRFYACSSSIHDYLQSHLDRHQSNYVLVE
;
A
#
# COMPACT_ATOMS: atom_id res chain seq x y z
N MET A 1 -12.50 15.73 4.83
CA MET A 1 -12.48 14.26 4.70
C MET A 1 -13.29 13.85 3.49
N LYS A 2 -12.71 13.07 2.58
CA LYS A 2 -13.43 12.49 1.43
C LYS A 2 -14.13 11.22 1.90
N ILE A 3 -15.43 11.08 1.63
CA ILE A 3 -16.21 9.91 2.03
C ILE A 3 -17.02 9.45 0.82
N ARG A 4 -17.05 8.14 0.54
CA ARG A 4 -17.92 7.54 -0.46
C ARG A 4 -19.31 7.30 0.15
N LYS A 5 -20.36 7.62 -0.59
CA LYS A 5 -21.75 7.44 -0.15
C LYS A 5 -22.38 6.31 -0.95
N LEU A 6 -22.97 5.33 -0.26
CA LEU A 6 -23.65 4.20 -0.88
C LEU A 6 -25.07 4.09 -0.33
N ALA A 7 -26.03 3.79 -1.21
CA ALA A 7 -27.40 3.53 -0.79
C ALA A 7 -27.49 2.18 -0.05
N LYS A 8 -28.25 2.14 1.05
CA LYS A 8 -28.52 0.89 1.80
C LYS A 8 -29.02 -0.25 0.92
N THR A 9 -29.92 0.04 -0.02
CA THR A 9 -30.47 -0.96 -0.95
C THR A 9 -29.38 -1.56 -1.84
N LYS A 10 -28.40 -0.75 -2.26
CA LYS A 10 -27.26 -1.22 -3.05
C LYS A 10 -26.37 -2.17 -2.24
N VAL A 11 -26.03 -1.77 -1.01
CA VAL A 11 -25.18 -2.59 -0.13
C VAL A 11 -25.87 -3.89 0.27
N ALA A 12 -27.19 -3.86 0.52
CA ALA A 12 -27.95 -5.08 0.81
C ALA A 12 -27.94 -6.08 -0.36
N ALA A 13 -28.00 -5.60 -1.61
CA ALA A 13 -27.94 -6.44 -2.80
C ALA A 13 -26.50 -6.89 -3.15
N ALA A 14 -25.49 -6.07 -2.85
CA ALA A 14 -24.10 -6.28 -3.18
C ALA A 14 -23.17 -5.77 -2.06
N PRO A 15 -22.92 -6.57 -1.00
CA PRO A 15 -22.14 -6.13 0.15
C PRO A 15 -20.68 -5.72 -0.18
N TYR A 16 -20.09 -6.31 -1.22
CA TYR A 16 -18.73 -6.00 -1.69
C TYR A 16 -18.57 -4.56 -2.20
N GLU A 17 -19.67 -3.82 -2.43
CA GLU A 17 -19.63 -2.42 -2.84
C GLU A 17 -18.96 -1.52 -1.79
N VAL A 18 -19.04 -1.87 -0.51
CA VAL A 18 -18.34 -1.14 0.56
C VAL A 18 -16.82 -1.25 0.38
N TRP A 19 -16.33 -2.46 0.14
CA TRP A 19 -14.91 -2.70 -0.15
C TRP A 19 -14.47 -1.99 -1.42
N ASN A 20 -15.24 -2.10 -2.50
CA ASN A 20 -14.92 -1.42 -3.77
C ASN A 20 -14.87 0.11 -3.61
N ALA A 21 -15.79 0.69 -2.84
CA ALA A 21 -15.79 2.12 -2.55
C ALA A 21 -14.55 2.54 -1.73
N PHE A 22 -14.17 1.73 -0.75
CA PHE A 22 -12.96 1.93 0.04
C PHE A 22 -11.70 1.88 -0.82
N ILE A 23 -11.48 0.82 -1.60
CA ILE A 23 -10.34 0.71 -2.52
C ILE A 23 -10.36 1.84 -3.55
N GLY A 24 -11.53 2.19 -4.08
CA GLY A 24 -11.68 3.31 -5.01
C GLY A 24 -11.35 4.68 -4.38
N LEU A 25 -11.43 4.83 -3.06
CA LEU A 25 -10.92 6.01 -2.36
C LEU A 25 -9.39 5.94 -2.25
N LEU A 26 -8.84 4.83 -1.77
CA LEU A 26 -7.40 4.68 -1.59
C LEU A 26 -6.62 4.80 -2.90
N ALA A 27 -7.16 4.30 -4.00
CA ALA A 27 -6.50 4.28 -5.30
C ALA A 27 -6.50 5.64 -6.03
N ASN A 28 -7.56 6.43 -5.85
CA ASN A 28 -7.82 7.60 -6.71
C ASN A 28 -7.61 8.95 -6.01
N GLU A 29 -7.68 9.04 -4.69
CA GLU A 29 -7.43 10.29 -3.97
C GLU A 29 -5.92 10.56 -3.82
N ARG A 30 -5.53 11.84 -3.84
CA ARG A 30 -4.16 12.25 -3.55
C ARG A 30 -3.93 12.23 -2.04
N TYR A 31 -2.71 11.91 -1.61
CA TYR A 31 -2.33 11.91 -0.20
C TYR A 31 -2.70 13.23 0.52
N ASP A 32 -2.43 14.38 -0.10
CA ASP A 32 -2.71 15.70 0.50
C ASP A 32 -4.21 15.99 0.69
N ASP A 33 -5.08 15.32 -0.07
CA ASP A 33 -6.54 15.49 0.02
C ASP A 33 -7.18 14.59 1.10
N LEU A 34 -6.39 13.65 1.65
CA LEU A 34 -6.84 12.70 2.65
C LEU A 34 -6.77 13.28 4.07
N ALA A 35 -7.80 12.95 4.86
CA ALA A 35 -7.78 13.22 6.29
C ALA A 35 -6.72 12.33 6.98
N PRO A 36 -6.12 12.77 8.10
CA PRO A 36 -5.08 12.02 8.81
C PRO A 36 -5.44 10.56 9.08
N GLU A 37 -6.70 10.28 9.40
CA GLU A 37 -7.21 8.94 9.72
C GLU A 37 -7.27 8.00 8.50
N GLN A 38 -7.23 8.56 7.28
CA GLN A 38 -7.31 7.82 6.02
C GLN A 38 -5.94 7.49 5.43
N ARG A 39 -4.91 8.28 5.78
CA ARG A 39 -3.56 8.19 5.21
C ARG A 39 -2.88 6.84 5.46
N PRO A 40 -2.99 6.20 6.65
CA PRO A 40 -2.34 4.92 6.87
C PRO A 40 -2.80 3.84 5.87
N ALA A 41 -4.11 3.69 5.67
CA ALA A 41 -4.64 2.72 4.72
C ALA A 41 -4.23 3.06 3.28
N HIS A 42 -4.21 4.35 2.91
CA HIS A 42 -3.76 4.78 1.59
C HIS A 42 -2.30 4.42 1.33
N LEU A 43 -1.39 4.75 2.26
CA LEU A 43 0.04 4.46 2.12
C LEU A 43 0.29 2.94 2.03
N VAL A 44 -0.37 2.16 2.88
CA VAL A 44 -0.25 0.70 2.88
C VAL A 44 -0.78 0.09 1.58
N PHE A 45 -1.94 0.54 1.09
CA PHE A 45 -2.49 0.11 -0.19
C PHE A 45 -1.55 0.45 -1.35
N ARG A 46 -1.00 1.67 -1.38
CA ARG A 46 -0.05 2.08 -2.42
C ARG A 46 1.22 1.24 -2.37
N TYR A 47 1.76 0.95 -1.18
CA TYR A 47 2.92 0.07 -1.03
C TYR A 47 2.65 -1.34 -1.57
N GLU A 48 1.56 -1.99 -1.13
CA GLU A 48 1.18 -3.32 -1.64
C GLU A 48 1.03 -3.31 -3.16
N SER A 49 0.36 -2.29 -3.73
CA SER A 49 0.12 -2.22 -5.18
C SER A 49 1.41 -2.15 -6.01
N GLU A 50 2.48 -1.56 -5.48
CA GLU A 50 3.76 -1.52 -6.18
C GLU A 50 4.52 -2.84 -6.03
N VAL A 51 4.58 -3.40 -4.81
CA VAL A 51 5.28 -4.66 -4.55
C VAL A 51 4.62 -5.83 -5.28
N GLN A 52 3.29 -5.88 -5.33
CA GLN A 52 2.56 -6.91 -6.07
C GLN A 52 2.77 -6.82 -7.59
N ASN A 53 3.21 -5.66 -8.11
CA ASN A 53 3.36 -5.45 -9.54
C ASN A 53 4.82 -5.62 -10.01
N GLY A 54 5.80 -5.09 -9.26
CA GLY A 54 7.22 -5.17 -9.63
C GLY A 54 8.18 -5.23 -8.45
N GLY A 55 7.72 -5.74 -7.30
CA GLY A 55 8.52 -5.89 -6.09
C GLY A 55 8.91 -4.56 -5.44
N HIS A 56 9.79 -4.64 -4.45
CA HIS A 56 10.31 -3.46 -3.76
C HIS A 56 11.09 -2.54 -4.70
N LEU A 57 11.72 -3.07 -5.75
CA LEU A 57 12.38 -2.26 -6.78
C LEU A 57 11.40 -1.27 -7.41
N GLN A 58 10.22 -1.74 -7.84
CA GLN A 58 9.20 -0.87 -8.40
C GLN A 58 8.68 0.14 -7.38
N TYR A 59 8.45 -0.29 -6.13
CA TYR A 59 8.03 0.63 -5.07
C TYR A 59 9.02 1.79 -4.92
N PHE A 60 10.32 1.53 -4.83
CA PHE A 60 11.29 2.60 -4.67
C PHE A 60 11.52 3.42 -5.94
N GLU A 61 11.48 2.84 -7.14
CA GLU A 61 11.62 3.62 -8.38
C GLU A 61 10.43 4.56 -8.61
N ASN A 62 9.22 4.11 -8.28
CA ASN A 62 8.01 4.93 -8.44
C ASN A 62 7.83 5.96 -7.32
N ARG A 63 8.19 5.63 -6.07
CA ARG A 63 8.00 6.53 -4.91
C ARG A 63 9.23 7.34 -4.57
N ARG A 64 10.42 6.86 -4.90
CA ARG A 64 11.69 7.50 -4.57
C ARG A 64 11.87 7.79 -3.08
N GLY A 65 11.25 6.98 -2.23
CA GLY A 65 11.25 7.14 -0.77
C GLY A 65 10.26 8.18 -0.24
N ASP A 66 9.39 8.72 -1.09
CA ASP A 66 8.30 9.61 -0.67
C ASP A 66 7.40 8.91 0.35
N HIS A 67 7.13 9.59 1.47
CA HIS A 67 6.38 9.08 2.62
C HIS A 67 6.90 7.73 3.19
N LEU A 68 8.17 7.36 2.97
CA LEU A 68 8.70 6.04 3.35
C LEU A 68 8.55 5.73 4.85
N ASP A 69 9.01 6.63 5.72
CA ASP A 69 8.93 6.40 7.17
C ASP A 69 7.48 6.39 7.67
N GLU A 70 6.60 7.19 7.04
CA GLU A 70 5.17 7.17 7.35
C GLU A 70 4.50 5.88 6.87
N THR A 71 4.92 5.34 5.72
CA THR A 71 4.43 4.05 5.21
C THR A 71 4.85 2.91 6.14
N ILE A 72 6.10 2.92 6.63
CA ILE A 72 6.56 1.99 7.66
C ILE A 72 5.72 2.11 8.93
N ALA A 73 5.46 3.32 9.41
CA ALA A 73 4.60 3.53 10.58
C ALA A 73 3.17 3.04 10.33
N ALA A 74 2.60 3.31 9.15
CA ALA A 74 1.26 2.93 8.73
C ALA A 74 1.07 1.41 8.71
N LEU A 75 2.04 0.64 8.23
CA LEU A 75 2.02 -0.83 8.32
C LEU A 75 1.86 -1.29 9.78
N GLY A 76 2.57 -0.65 10.71
CA GLY A 76 2.44 -0.92 12.14
C GLY A 76 1.06 -0.54 12.70
N ILE A 77 0.49 0.59 12.29
CA ILE A 77 -0.86 1.03 12.69
C ILE A 77 -1.92 0.01 12.26
N LEU A 78 -1.77 -0.58 11.07
CA LEU A 78 -2.69 -1.60 10.55
C LEU A 78 -2.44 -3.00 11.13
N GLY A 79 -1.32 -3.20 11.86
CA GLY A 79 -0.92 -4.48 12.44
C GLY A 79 -0.11 -5.40 11.51
N ALA A 80 0.29 -4.91 10.34
CA ALA A 80 1.09 -5.63 9.35
C ALA A 80 2.58 -5.65 9.71
N THR A 81 2.92 -6.25 10.86
CA THR A 81 4.27 -6.17 11.46
C THR A 81 5.34 -6.91 10.67
N GLU A 82 5.00 -8.02 10.01
CA GLU A 82 5.92 -8.75 9.14
C GLU A 82 6.33 -7.89 7.93
N GLN A 83 5.34 -7.33 7.23
CA GLN A 83 5.55 -6.44 6.10
C GLN A 83 6.25 -5.15 6.52
N GLN A 84 5.94 -4.63 7.72
CA GLN A 84 6.62 -3.47 8.29
C GLN A 84 8.12 -3.72 8.40
N GLU A 85 8.52 -4.88 8.92
CA GLU A 85 9.92 -5.22 9.10
C GLU A 85 10.63 -5.44 7.76
N ILE A 86 9.96 -6.06 6.80
CA ILE A 86 10.47 -6.20 5.43
C ILE A 86 10.73 -4.82 4.80
N LEU A 87 9.77 -3.89 4.88
CA LEU A 87 9.95 -2.54 4.32
C LEU A 87 11.06 -1.77 5.03
N ARG A 88 11.26 -1.95 6.35
CA ARG A 88 12.41 -1.36 7.06
C ARG A 88 13.74 -1.85 6.51
N GLN A 89 13.87 -3.15 6.26
CA GLN A 89 15.10 -3.71 5.70
C GLN A 89 15.31 -3.22 4.27
N ALA A 90 14.26 -3.18 3.46
CA ALA A 90 14.29 -2.63 2.11
C ALA A 90 14.69 -1.14 2.10
N ALA A 91 14.19 -0.35 3.07
CA ALA A 91 14.53 1.05 3.25
C ALA A 91 16.01 1.27 3.60
N VAL A 92 16.60 0.37 4.41
CA VAL A 92 18.05 0.41 4.69
C VAL A 92 18.85 0.19 3.42
N LEU A 93 18.48 -0.80 2.59
CA LEU A 93 19.15 -1.04 1.30
C LEU A 93 19.00 0.15 0.35
N TRP A 94 17.79 0.71 0.26
CA TRP A 94 17.52 1.89 -0.57
C TRP A 94 18.44 3.06 -0.20
N ARG A 95 18.55 3.37 1.11
CA ARG A 95 19.30 4.51 1.65
C ARG A 95 20.83 4.37 1.58
N ARG A 96 21.37 3.17 1.39
CA ARG A 96 22.82 2.93 1.38
C ARG A 96 23.55 3.55 0.19
N GLN A 97 22.85 3.83 -0.90
CA GLN A 97 23.47 4.31 -2.12
C GLN A 97 22.58 5.34 -2.82
N LEU A 98 23.24 6.29 -3.48
CA LEU A 98 22.56 7.21 -4.38
C LEU A 98 22.23 6.44 -5.67
N ARG A 99 20.96 6.50 -6.09
CA ARG A 99 20.47 5.72 -7.22
C ARG A 99 20.02 6.66 -8.35
N PRO A 100 20.63 6.58 -9.55
CA PRO A 100 20.09 7.26 -10.71
C PRO A 100 18.68 6.72 -11.00
N ARG A 101 17.87 7.52 -11.68
CA ARG A 101 16.53 7.09 -12.06
C ARG A 101 16.63 6.17 -13.27
N ILE A 102 16.02 4.99 -13.17
CA ILE A 102 15.86 4.09 -14.30
C ILE A 102 15.03 4.78 -15.39
N GLN A 103 15.52 4.82 -16.63
CA GLN A 103 14.90 5.57 -17.73
C GLN A 103 14.17 4.67 -18.72
N THR A 104 14.56 3.40 -18.83
CA THR A 104 14.02 2.45 -19.82
C THR A 104 13.46 1.20 -19.16
N VAL A 105 12.66 0.44 -19.89
CA VAL A 105 12.12 -0.84 -19.42
C VAL A 105 13.25 -1.86 -19.32
N GLU A 106 14.19 -1.82 -20.26
CA GLU A 106 15.36 -2.69 -20.31
C GLU A 106 16.24 -2.49 -19.07
N ASP A 107 16.55 -1.24 -18.71
CA ASP A 107 17.29 -0.91 -17.48
C ASP A 107 16.57 -1.41 -16.22
N PHE A 108 15.22 -1.36 -16.22
CA PHE A 108 14.41 -1.88 -15.12
C PHE A 108 14.53 -3.40 -15.02
N CYS A 109 14.43 -4.10 -16.15
CA CYS A 109 14.57 -5.55 -16.20
C CYS A 109 15.95 -6.00 -15.74
N ASP A 110 17.02 -5.32 -16.18
CA ASP A 110 18.38 -5.61 -15.76
C ASP A 110 18.55 -5.44 -14.24
N ALA A 111 18.07 -4.31 -13.70
CA ALA A 111 18.10 -4.06 -12.24
C ALA A 111 17.24 -5.07 -11.45
N ALA A 112 16.13 -5.53 -12.01
CA ALA A 112 15.30 -6.56 -11.39
C ALA A 112 16.01 -7.93 -11.36
N LEU A 113 16.76 -8.27 -12.41
CA LEU A 113 17.53 -9.51 -12.50
C LEU A 113 18.75 -9.53 -11.57
N ASP A 114 19.33 -8.36 -11.25
CA ASP A 114 20.36 -8.24 -10.22
C ASP A 114 19.87 -8.67 -8.82
N GLY A 115 18.55 -8.62 -8.60
CA GLY A 115 17.89 -9.30 -7.50
C GLY A 115 18.17 -8.73 -6.11
N GLU A 116 18.50 -7.43 -6.02
CA GLU A 116 18.82 -6.75 -4.75
C GLU A 116 17.73 -6.94 -3.68
N TYR A 117 16.46 -6.98 -4.11
CA TYR A 117 15.30 -7.12 -3.22
C TYR A 117 14.66 -8.50 -3.23
N SER A 118 15.19 -9.47 -3.99
CA SER A 118 14.51 -10.76 -4.24
C SER A 118 14.19 -11.56 -2.98
N ASP A 119 15.07 -11.55 -1.97
CA ASP A 119 14.80 -12.18 -0.66
C ASP A 119 13.63 -11.49 0.07
N LEU A 120 13.62 -10.16 0.06
CA LEU A 120 12.60 -9.35 0.72
C LEU A 120 11.23 -9.49 0.02
N ASP A 121 11.22 -9.52 -1.31
CA ASP A 121 10.02 -9.79 -2.11
C ASP A 121 9.49 -11.19 -1.81
N SER A 122 10.35 -12.20 -1.81
CA SER A 122 9.96 -13.59 -1.48
C SER A 122 9.37 -13.70 -0.07
N ARG A 123 9.97 -13.02 0.91
CA ARG A 123 9.46 -12.97 2.28
C ARG A 123 8.13 -12.23 2.37
N PHE A 124 7.94 -11.16 1.60
CA PHE A 124 6.67 -10.44 1.55
C PHE A 124 5.54 -11.34 1.06
N TYR A 125 5.77 -12.12 0.01
CA TYR A 125 4.78 -13.08 -0.50
C TYR A 125 4.55 -14.28 0.42
N ALA A 126 5.50 -14.57 1.33
CA ALA A 126 5.40 -15.65 2.30
C ALA A 126 4.79 -15.24 3.65
N CYS A 127 4.45 -13.95 3.84
CA CYS A 127 3.83 -13.47 5.08
C CYS A 127 2.53 -14.23 5.40
N SER A 128 2.28 -14.43 6.69
CA SER A 128 1.15 -15.24 7.16
C SER A 128 -0.23 -14.64 6.86
N SER A 129 -0.32 -13.31 6.84
CA SER A 129 -1.51 -12.54 6.48
C SER A 129 -1.17 -11.55 5.39
N SER A 130 -2.10 -11.30 4.47
CA SER A 130 -1.90 -10.35 3.38
C SER A 130 -2.21 -8.92 3.81
N ILE A 131 -1.70 -7.92 3.07
CA ILE A 131 -2.08 -6.52 3.30
C ILE A 131 -3.58 -6.31 3.05
N HIS A 132 -4.17 -7.05 2.09
CA HIS A 132 -5.62 -7.11 1.92
C HIS A 132 -6.37 -7.44 3.22
N ASP A 133 -5.94 -8.46 3.99
CA ASP A 133 -6.59 -8.86 5.24
C ASP A 133 -6.52 -7.74 6.30
N TYR A 134 -5.38 -7.06 6.38
CA TYR A 134 -5.19 -5.92 7.29
C TYR A 134 -6.04 -4.71 6.87
N LEU A 135 -6.15 -4.44 5.58
CA LEU A 135 -6.99 -3.38 5.03
C LEU A 135 -8.48 -3.67 5.26
N GLN A 136 -8.91 -4.92 5.11
CA GLN A 136 -10.29 -5.35 5.44
C GLN A 136 -10.57 -5.15 6.94
N SER A 137 -9.68 -5.63 7.79
CA SER A 137 -9.79 -5.45 9.25
C SER A 137 -9.80 -3.97 9.66
N HIS A 138 -9.04 -3.12 8.96
CA HIS A 138 -9.04 -1.66 9.17
C HIS A 138 -10.37 -1.05 8.75
N LEU A 139 -10.90 -1.43 7.59
CA LEU A 139 -12.17 -0.94 7.09
C LEU A 139 -13.32 -1.31 8.04
N ASP A 140 -13.36 -2.55 8.52
CA ASP A 140 -14.43 -3.01 9.43
C ASP A 140 -14.50 -2.17 10.72
N ARG A 141 -13.34 -1.75 11.24
CA ARG A 141 -13.25 -0.92 12.45
C ARG A 141 -13.50 0.56 12.21
N HIS A 142 -13.28 1.03 10.98
CA HIS A 142 -13.20 2.46 10.66
C HIS A 142 -14.05 2.87 9.45
N GLN A 143 -15.09 2.08 9.11
CA GLN A 143 -15.86 2.25 7.88
C GLN A 143 -16.34 3.68 7.67
N SER A 144 -16.84 4.34 8.72
CA SER A 144 -17.38 5.71 8.65
C SER A 144 -16.36 6.77 8.21
N ASN A 145 -15.06 6.47 8.31
CA ASN A 145 -14.00 7.36 7.84
C ASN A 145 -13.84 7.30 6.31
N TYR A 146 -14.40 6.28 5.65
CA TYR A 146 -14.19 6.04 4.22
C TYR A 146 -15.50 5.92 3.43
N VAL A 147 -16.48 5.22 3.98
CA VAL A 147 -17.74 4.85 3.31
C VAL A 147 -18.92 5.02 4.27
N LEU A 148 -19.86 5.87 3.87
CA LEU A 148 -21.15 6.03 4.54
C LEU A 148 -22.22 5.25 3.77
N VAL A 149 -22.97 4.40 4.49
CA VAL A 149 -24.10 3.65 3.95
C VAL A 149 -25.39 4.31 4.46
N GLU A 150 -26.10 4.99 3.57
CA GLU A 150 -27.29 5.80 3.90
C GLU A 150 -28.56 5.35 3.19
#